data_AF-B1HZV4-F1
#
_entry.id   AF-B1HZV4-F1
#
_cell.length_a   1.000
_cell.length_b   1.000
_cell.length_c   1.000
_cell.angle_alpha   90.00
_cell.angle_beta   90.00
_cell.angle_gamma   90.00
#
_symmetry.space_group_name_H-M   'P 1'
#
loop_
_entity.id
_entity.type
_entity.pdbx_description
1 polymer ?
#
loop_
_entity_poly.entity_id
_entity_poly.type
_entity_poly.pdbx_seq_one_letter_code
_entity_poly.pdbx_strand_id
1 'polypeptide(L)'
;MTLIHLYNKGLTPFQQLLGYNEDIQSHWLQLGKAVEKDGHLSAHLKEEVRKTLAQKNGCQYCQAKGLPDPQHYDEKTTVCTGFAEAFLVTKGHTAPYITALLKDYLTEAEISELLAFICFTTAQQYFGALMQLK
;
A
#
# COMPACT_ATOMS: atom_id res chain seq x y z
N MET A 1 1.76 -12.60 -18.53
CA MET A 1 3.17 -13.04 -18.57
C MET A 1 3.87 -12.34 -17.43
N THR A 2 4.44 -13.11 -16.52
CA THR A 2 5.24 -12.62 -15.38
C THR A 2 6.73 -12.69 -15.73
N LEU A 3 7.58 -11.97 -15.00
CA LEU A 3 9.04 -11.96 -15.20
C LEU A 3 9.66 -13.37 -15.04
N ILE A 4 9.17 -14.12 -14.06
CA ILE A 4 9.56 -15.51 -13.76
C ILE A 4 8.31 -16.38 -13.72
N HIS A 5 8.48 -17.70 -13.78
CA HIS A 5 7.38 -18.65 -13.62
C HIS A 5 6.74 -18.56 -12.23
N LEU A 6 5.46 -18.91 -12.14
CA LEU A 6 4.78 -19.03 -10.85
C LEU A 6 5.32 -20.27 -10.13
N TYR A 7 5.73 -20.10 -8.87
CA TYR A 7 6.07 -21.24 -8.02
C TYR A 7 4.81 -22.01 -7.60
N ASN A 8 4.97 -23.27 -7.21
CA ASN A 8 3.84 -24.12 -6.82
C ASN A 8 3.32 -23.86 -5.39
N LYS A 9 4.04 -23.07 -4.57
CA LYS A 9 3.60 -22.67 -3.23
C LYS A 9 3.08 -21.22 -3.20
N GLY A 10 1.89 -21.04 -2.63
CA GLY A 10 1.23 -19.74 -2.48
C GLY A 10 -0.20 -19.75 -3.02
N LEU A 11 -1.10 -19.00 -2.38
CA LEU A 11 -2.54 -18.94 -2.72
C LEU A 11 -2.86 -17.94 -3.83
N THR A 12 -2.00 -16.94 -4.04
CA THR A 12 -2.17 -15.92 -5.07
C THR A 12 -0.94 -15.91 -6.00
N PRO A 13 -1.06 -15.42 -7.24
CA PRO A 13 0.09 -15.24 -8.11
C PRO A 13 1.22 -14.41 -7.47
N PHE A 14 0.87 -13.38 -6.69
CA PHE A 14 1.84 -12.61 -5.93
C PHE A 14 2.60 -13.48 -4.91
N GLN A 15 1.85 -14.29 -4.15
CA GLN A 15 2.46 -15.25 -3.21
C GLN A 15 3.33 -16.25 -3.96
N GLN A 16 2.87 -16.83 -5.07
CA GLN A 16 3.63 -17.77 -5.88
C GLN A 16 4.93 -17.17 -6.42
N LEU A 17 4.95 -15.90 -6.80
CA LEU A 17 6.17 -15.20 -7.23
C LEU A 17 7.15 -15.00 -6.07
N LEU A 18 6.65 -14.69 -4.87
CA LEU A 18 7.48 -14.53 -3.67
C LEU A 18 7.88 -15.90 -3.05
N GLY A 19 7.17 -16.97 -3.42
CA GLY A 19 7.28 -18.32 -2.85
C GLY A 19 8.59 -19.04 -3.16
N TYR A 20 9.39 -18.54 -4.09
CA TYR A 20 10.79 -18.97 -4.24
C TYR A 20 11.63 -18.71 -2.98
N ASN A 21 11.17 -17.82 -2.09
CA ASN A 21 11.78 -17.53 -0.79
C ASN A 21 10.72 -17.66 0.31
N GLU A 22 10.48 -18.88 0.80
CA GLU A 22 9.39 -19.19 1.74
C GLU A 22 9.46 -18.36 3.04
N ASP A 23 10.66 -18.18 3.59
CA ASP A 23 10.84 -17.36 4.80
C ASP A 23 10.46 -15.90 4.57
N ILE A 24 10.90 -15.31 3.45
CA ILE A 24 10.56 -13.93 3.07
C ILE A 24 9.06 -13.81 2.86
N GLN A 25 8.46 -14.77 2.12
CA GLN A 25 7.03 -14.79 1.87
C GLN A 25 6.22 -14.83 3.18
N SER A 26 6.62 -15.68 4.13
CA SER A 26 5.95 -15.82 5.42
C SER A 26 5.91 -14.49 6.19
N HIS A 27 7.07 -13.84 6.36
CA HIS A 27 7.15 -12.55 7.07
C HIS A 27 6.43 -11.43 6.32
N TRP A 28 6.52 -11.41 4.99
CA TRP A 28 5.82 -10.44 4.16
C TRP A 28 4.30 -10.55 4.32
N LEU A 29 3.77 -11.77 4.32
CA LEU A 29 2.34 -12.01 4.52
C LEU A 29 1.88 -11.70 5.94
N GLN A 30 2.71 -11.96 6.95
CA GLN A 30 2.40 -11.58 8.32
C GLN A 30 2.31 -10.07 8.48
N LEU A 31 3.27 -9.32 7.91
CA LEU A 31 3.24 -7.86 7.92
C LEU A 31 2.02 -7.32 7.15
N GLY A 32 1.73 -7.86 5.96
CA GLY A 32 0.53 -7.50 5.20
C GLY A 32 -0.76 -7.66 5.99
N LYS A 33 -0.95 -8.82 6.64
CA LYS A 33 -2.11 -9.05 7.52
C LYS A 33 -2.17 -8.10 8.70
N ALA A 34 -1.03 -7.73 9.26
CA ALA A 34 -0.96 -6.81 10.39
C ALA A 34 -1.36 -5.39 9.99
N VAL A 35 -0.93 -4.92 8.82
CA VAL A 35 -1.18 -3.54 8.37
C VAL A 35 -2.49 -3.36 7.59
N GLU A 36 -3.09 -4.40 7.01
CA GLU A 36 -4.33 -4.28 6.21
C GLU A 36 -5.62 -4.29 7.06
N LYS A 37 -5.64 -5.01 8.19
CA LYS A 37 -6.81 -5.11 9.10
C LYS A 37 -7.06 -3.80 9.86
N ASP A 38 -8.21 -3.63 10.52
CA ASP A 38 -8.42 -2.48 11.42
C ASP A 38 -7.32 -2.36 12.50
N GLY A 39 -6.90 -1.12 12.74
CA GLY A 39 -5.88 -0.74 13.72
C GLY A 39 -6.19 0.63 14.34
N HIS A 40 -5.20 1.51 14.42
CA HIS A 40 -5.46 2.92 14.69
C HIS A 40 -6.14 3.59 13.49
N LEU A 41 -5.86 3.11 12.28
CA LEU A 41 -6.59 3.44 11.05
C LEU A 41 -7.55 2.32 10.66
N SER A 42 -8.71 2.70 10.12
CA SER A 42 -9.68 1.73 9.60
C SER A 42 -9.14 1.02 8.36
N ALA A 43 -9.52 -0.25 8.18
CA ALA A 43 -9.22 -1.02 6.98
C ALA A 43 -9.77 -0.34 5.72
N HIS A 44 -10.92 0.33 5.83
CA HIS A 44 -11.52 1.11 4.74
C HIS A 44 -10.60 2.24 4.28
N LEU A 45 -10.13 3.10 5.21
CA LEU A 45 -9.22 4.19 4.88
C LEU A 45 -7.93 3.67 4.24
N LYS A 46 -7.38 2.58 4.79
CA LYS A 46 -6.16 1.96 4.26
C LYS A 46 -6.36 1.39 2.86
N GLU A 47 -7.52 0.80 2.58
CA GLU A 47 -7.84 0.32 1.24
C GLU A 47 -7.91 1.47 0.22
N GLU A 48 -8.46 2.62 0.60
CA GLU A 48 -8.46 3.83 -0.23
C GLU A 48 -7.05 4.36 -0.50
N VAL A 49 -6.19 4.42 0.53
CA VAL A 49 -4.76 4.74 0.37
C VAL A 49 -4.07 3.73 -0.56
N ARG A 50 -4.34 2.43 -0.43
CA ARG A 50 -3.77 1.38 -1.28
C ARG A 50 -4.16 1.58 -2.75
N LYS A 51 -5.42 1.87 -3.03
CA LYS A 51 -5.94 2.13 -4.38
C LYS A 51 -5.27 3.36 -4.99
N THR A 52 -5.13 4.45 -4.23
CA THR A 52 -4.42 5.67 -4.65
C THR A 52 -2.97 5.36 -5.03
N LEU A 53 -2.23 4.64 -4.19
CA LEU A 53 -0.85 4.22 -4.47
C LEU A 53 -0.76 3.39 -5.77
N ALA A 54 -1.71 2.46 -5.97
CA ALA A 54 -1.70 1.55 -7.11
C ALA A 54 -1.77 2.29 -8.45
N GLN A 55 -2.48 3.42 -8.51
CA GLN A 55 -2.65 4.19 -9.76
C GLN A 55 -1.32 4.72 -10.33
N LYS A 56 -0.31 4.96 -9.47
CA LYS A 56 0.98 5.53 -9.90
C LYS A 56 2.17 4.60 -9.72
N ASN A 57 2.03 3.51 -8.96
CA ASN A 57 3.10 2.55 -8.73
C ASN A 57 3.29 1.50 -9.84
N GLY A 58 2.44 1.49 -10.86
CA GLY A 58 2.63 0.68 -12.08
C GLY A 58 2.30 -0.82 -11.95
N CYS A 59 1.77 -1.27 -10.82
CA CYS A 59 1.33 -2.66 -10.62
C CYS A 59 -0.07 -2.90 -11.20
N GLN A 60 -0.16 -3.51 -12.39
CA GLN A 60 -1.44 -3.78 -13.05
C GLN A 60 -2.35 -4.68 -12.20
N TYR A 61 -1.80 -5.74 -11.62
CA TYR A 61 -2.51 -6.62 -10.68
C TYR A 61 -3.11 -5.88 -9.48
N CYS A 62 -2.38 -4.88 -8.96
CA CYS A 62 -2.81 -4.11 -7.81
C CYS A 62 -3.86 -3.06 -8.19
N GLN A 63 -3.76 -2.49 -9.40
CA GLN A 63 -4.74 -1.56 -9.96
C GLN A 63 -6.08 -2.24 -10.24
N ALA A 64 -6.06 -3.51 -10.68
CA ALA A 64 -7.25 -4.30 -10.94
C ALA A 64 -8.16 -4.49 -9.72
N LYS A 65 -7.63 -4.28 -8.50
CA LYS A 65 -8.41 -4.34 -7.25
C LYS A 65 -9.34 -3.15 -7.02
N GLY A 66 -9.27 -2.11 -7.85
CA GLY A 66 -10.23 -1.00 -7.84
C GLY A 66 -9.59 0.38 -7.86
N LEU A 67 -10.45 1.37 -8.09
CA LEU A 67 -10.12 2.80 -8.06
C LEU A 67 -10.48 3.40 -6.70
N PRO A 68 -9.75 4.44 -6.25
CA PRO A 68 -10.17 5.22 -5.10
C PRO A 68 -11.55 5.85 -5.34
N ASP A 69 -12.35 5.99 -4.28
CA ASP A 69 -13.71 6.53 -4.32
C ASP A 69 -13.88 7.79 -3.43
N PRO A 70 -13.46 8.97 -3.91
CA PRO A 70 -13.45 10.20 -3.11
C PRO A 70 -14.82 10.69 -2.65
N GLN A 71 -15.92 10.20 -3.26
CA GLN A 71 -17.28 10.65 -2.91
C GLN A 71 -17.70 10.23 -1.51
N HIS A 72 -17.05 9.21 -0.94
CA HIS A 72 -17.37 8.63 0.35
C HIS A 72 -16.29 8.88 1.41
N TYR A 73 -15.37 9.82 1.17
CA TYR A 73 -14.28 10.09 2.10
C TYR A 73 -14.75 10.93 3.28
N ASP A 74 -14.40 10.49 4.48
CA ASP A 74 -14.36 11.36 5.64
C ASP A 74 -13.09 12.24 5.61
N GLU A 75 -12.97 13.15 6.58
CA GLU A 75 -11.84 14.08 6.67
C GLU A 75 -10.50 13.33 6.77
N LYS A 76 -10.43 12.28 7.60
CA LYS A 76 -9.21 11.48 7.76
C LYS A 76 -8.82 10.77 6.48
N THR A 77 -9.78 10.16 5.78
CA THR A 77 -9.53 9.45 4.52
C THR A 77 -9.05 10.43 3.45
N THR A 78 -9.65 11.62 3.39
CA THR A 78 -9.24 12.69 2.48
C THR A 78 -7.79 13.10 2.74
N VAL A 79 -7.41 13.34 4.00
CA VAL A 79 -6.05 13.75 4.37
C VAL A 79 -5.04 12.64 4.10
N CYS A 80 -5.35 11.39 4.45
CA CYS A 80 -4.44 10.25 4.25
C CYS A 80 -4.22 9.94 2.77
N THR A 81 -5.28 10.00 1.95
CA THR A 81 -5.17 9.77 0.51
C THR A 81 -4.45 10.92 -0.19
N GLY A 82 -4.72 12.18 0.19
CA GLY A 82 -3.99 13.34 -0.31
C GLY A 82 -2.50 13.30 0.05
N PHE A 83 -2.15 12.84 1.26
CA PHE A 83 -0.76 12.60 1.62
C PHE A 83 -0.12 11.50 0.77
N ALA A 84 -0.84 10.41 0.49
CA ALA A 84 -0.35 9.34 -0.39
C ALA A 84 -0.08 9.84 -1.82
N GLU A 85 -0.89 10.75 -2.35
CA GLU A 85 -0.63 11.40 -3.64
C GLU A 85 0.64 12.26 -3.59
N ALA A 86 0.79 13.10 -2.56
CA ALA A 86 2.00 13.90 -2.36
C ALA A 86 3.26 13.02 -2.24
N PHE A 87 3.17 11.91 -1.51
CA PHE A 87 4.22 10.89 -1.40
C PHE A 87 4.59 10.31 -2.77
N LEU A 88 3.61 9.96 -3.60
CA LEU A 88 3.85 9.41 -4.94
C LEU A 88 4.56 10.40 -5.87
N VAL A 89 4.17 11.68 -5.81
CA VAL A 89 4.76 12.76 -6.62
C VAL A 89 6.21 13.05 -6.19
N THR A 90 6.45 13.10 -4.89
CA THR A 90 7.75 13.46 -4.31
C THR A 90 8.68 12.26 -4.06
N LYS A 91 8.19 11.03 -4.28
CA LYS A 91 8.92 9.79 -3.99
C LYS A 91 9.43 9.72 -2.55
N GLY A 92 8.58 10.11 -1.60
CA GLY A 92 8.91 10.13 -0.17
C GLY A 92 9.66 11.36 0.32
N HIS A 93 10.05 12.29 -0.56
CA HIS A 93 10.62 13.58 -0.17
C HIS A 93 9.52 14.61 0.14
N THR A 94 8.53 14.23 0.95
CA THR A 94 7.42 15.12 1.31
C THR A 94 7.93 16.28 2.14
N ALA A 95 7.53 17.50 1.78
CA ALA A 95 7.97 18.69 2.49
C ALA A 95 7.53 18.67 3.98
N PRO A 96 8.32 19.25 4.90
CA PRO A 96 8.00 19.20 6.33
C PRO A 96 6.60 19.72 6.66
N TYR A 97 6.10 20.75 5.95
CA TYR A 97 4.76 21.28 6.19
C TYR A 97 3.63 20.32 5.77
N ILE A 98 3.84 19.51 4.72
CA ILE A 98 2.89 18.45 4.30
C ILE A 98 2.82 17.36 5.37
N THR A 99 3.98 16.97 5.91
CA THR A 99 4.06 15.97 6.97
C THR A 99 3.52 16.51 8.31
N ALA A 100 3.69 17.81 8.57
CA ALA A 100 3.15 18.47 9.76
C ALA A 100 1.62 18.52 9.76
N LEU A 101 0.99 18.74 8.59
CA LEU A 101 -0.47 18.75 8.44
C LEU A 101 -1.12 17.46 8.94
N LEU A 102 -0.45 16.30 8.83
CA LEU A 102 -0.98 15.05 9.36
C LEU A 102 -1.33 15.13 10.85
N LYS A 103 -0.57 15.92 11.63
CA LYS A 103 -0.78 16.06 13.08
C LYS A 103 -2.05 16.82 13.44
N ASP A 104 -2.64 17.55 12.49
CA ASP A 104 -3.90 18.27 12.72
C ASP A 104 -5.11 17.32 12.65
N TYR A 105 -4.94 16.13 12.04
CA TYR A 105 -6.03 15.17 11.79
C TYR A 105 -5.79 13.79 12.41
N LEU A 106 -4.53 13.45 12.70
CA LEU A 106 -4.10 12.13 13.13
C LEU A 106 -3.28 12.22 14.43
N THR A 107 -3.46 11.22 15.28
CA THR A 107 -2.59 10.93 16.42
C THR A 107 -1.22 10.41 15.96
N GLU A 108 -0.23 10.43 16.85
CA GLU A 108 1.12 9.90 16.54
C GLU A 108 1.08 8.41 16.15
N ALA A 109 0.20 7.63 16.78
CA ALA A 109 0.01 6.21 16.45
C ALA A 109 -0.58 6.01 15.05
N GLU A 110 -1.60 6.81 14.68
CA GLU A 110 -2.18 6.81 13.34
C GLU A 110 -1.16 7.25 12.27
N ILE A 111 -0.33 8.25 12.57
CA ILE A 111 0.73 8.70 11.66
C ILE A 111 1.76 7.58 11.44
N SER A 112 2.22 6.96 12.53
CA SER A 112 3.15 5.83 12.44
C SER A 112 2.57 4.69 11.60
N GLU A 113 1.29 4.34 11.82
CA GLU A 113 0.61 3.30 11.04
C GLU A 113 0.45 3.69 9.56
N LEU A 114 0.04 4.94 9.27
CA LEU A 114 -0.12 5.43 7.90
C LEU A 114 1.18 5.33 7.11
N LEU A 115 2.29 5.82 7.67
CA LEU A 115 3.58 5.84 6.99
C LEU A 115 4.11 4.42 6.78
N ALA A 116 4.00 3.55 7.79
CA ALA A 116 4.36 2.14 7.65
C ALA A 116 3.52 1.46 6.55
N PHE A 117 2.20 1.72 6.52
CA PHE A 117 1.29 1.18 5.52
C PHE A 117 1.63 1.66 4.11
N ILE A 118 1.90 2.95 3.92
CA ILE A 118 2.29 3.53 2.61
C ILE A 118 3.59 2.92 2.11
N CYS A 119 4.63 2.87 2.95
CA CYS A 119 5.92 2.31 2.58
C CYS A 119 5.82 0.82 2.23
N PHE A 120 5.15 0.04 3.07
CA PHE A 120 4.98 -1.39 2.82
C PHE A 120 4.16 -1.63 1.55
N THR A 121 3.01 -0.97 1.40
CA THR A 121 2.15 -1.09 0.21
C THR A 121 2.88 -0.68 -1.06
N THR A 122 3.70 0.36 -1.01
CA THR A 122 4.55 0.76 -2.14
C THR A 122 5.54 -0.34 -2.51
N ALA A 123 6.20 -0.96 -1.52
CA ALA A 123 7.07 -2.10 -1.77
C ALA A 123 6.31 -3.30 -2.37
N GLN A 124 5.10 -3.61 -1.88
CA GLN A 124 4.26 -4.67 -2.47
C GLN A 124 3.93 -4.38 -3.93
N GLN A 125 3.50 -3.15 -4.23
CA GLN A 125 3.12 -2.77 -5.59
C GLN A 125 4.33 -2.74 -6.52
N TYR A 126 5.49 -2.25 -6.07
CA TYR A 126 6.72 -2.31 -6.85
C TYR A 126 7.16 -3.74 -7.13
N PHE A 127 7.07 -4.64 -6.15
CA PHE A 127 7.36 -6.05 -6.39
C PHE A 127 6.44 -6.63 -7.47
N GLY A 128 5.12 -6.38 -7.38
CA GLY A 128 4.17 -6.83 -8.40
C GLY A 128 4.48 -6.25 -9.80
N ALA A 129 4.82 -4.97 -9.88
CA ALA A 129 5.20 -4.31 -11.13
C ALA A 129 6.49 -4.87 -11.73
N LEU A 130 7.54 -5.05 -10.91
CA LEU A 130 8.82 -5.63 -11.33
C LEU A 130 8.66 -7.07 -11.81
N MET A 131 7.80 -7.84 -11.14
CA MET A 131 7.44 -9.20 -11.56
C MET A 131 6.50 -9.23 -12.77
N GLN A 132 6.13 -8.07 -13.32
CA GLN A 132 5.21 -7.93 -14.45
C GLN A 132 3.86 -8.64 -14.20
N LEU A 133 3.42 -8.65 -12.93
CA LEU A 133 2.19 -9.28 -12.53
C LEU A 133 0.99 -8.40 -12.96
N LYS A 134 0.01 -9.03 -13.60
CA LYS A 134 -1.18 -8.38 -14.17
C LYS A 134 -2.45 -8.96 -13.58
#